data_AF-A0A183P5W7-F1
#
_entry.id   AF-A0A183P5W7-F1
#
_cell.length_a   1.000
_cell.length_b   1.000
_cell.length_c   1.000
_cell.angle_alpha   90.00
_cell.angle_beta   90.00
_cell.angle_gamma   90.00
#
_symmetry.space_group_name_H-M   'P 1'
#
loop_
_entity.id
_entity.type
_entity.pdbx_description
1 polymer ?
#
loop_
_entity_poly.entity_id
_entity_poly.type
_entity_poly.pdbx_seq_one_letter_code
_entity_poly.pdbx_strand_id
1 'polypeptide(L)'
;MEDDILRLTKKYIGDSHVKRCQERSIKRKKKLIAVLDQGRLPDVGFSEADIESLLLQISSFDSNNWENSVGVGEREGRVLVNFIRRRHYGFTHGIGRSGDIAAIQPKASGSSLICRLTNQLLLDWLRKSGK
;
A
#
# COMPACT_ATOMS: atom_id res chain seq x y z
N MET A 1 17.65 -7.15 1.68
CA MET A 1 17.16 -6.87 0.31
C MET A 1 17.30 -5.40 -0.08
N GLU A 2 16.64 -4.44 0.58
CA GLU A 2 16.79 -3.02 0.20
C GLU A 2 18.18 -2.45 0.51
N ASP A 3 18.76 -2.83 1.65
CA ASP A 3 20.16 -2.50 1.97
C ASP A 3 21.14 -3.13 0.98
N ASP A 4 20.80 -4.31 0.43
CA ASP A 4 21.59 -4.95 -0.63
C ASP A 4 21.50 -4.18 -1.95
N ILE A 5 20.30 -3.69 -2.31
CA ILE A 5 20.10 -2.87 -3.51
C ILE A 5 20.93 -1.59 -3.39
N LEU A 6 20.87 -0.88 -2.26
CA LEU A 6 21.65 0.34 -2.03
C LEU A 6 23.15 0.06 -2.07
N ARG A 7 23.61 -1.04 -1.46
CA ARG A 7 25.01 -1.49 -1.48
C ARG A 7 25.48 -1.79 -2.91
N LEU A 8 24.67 -2.45 -3.72
CA LEU A 8 25.02 -2.76 -5.12
C LEU A 8 25.01 -1.51 -6.00
N THR A 9 24.05 -0.60 -5.77
CA THR A 9 23.92 0.68 -6.48
C THR A 9 25.16 1.56 -6.32
N LYS A 10 25.87 1.45 -5.19
CA LYS A 10 27.13 2.16 -4.93
C LYS A 10 28.18 1.95 -6.01
N LYS A 11 28.25 0.75 -6.61
CA LYS A 11 29.20 0.45 -7.70
C LYS A 11 28.95 1.28 -8.96
N TYR A 12 27.72 1.77 -9.16
CA TYR A 12 27.31 2.44 -10.40
C TYR A 12 27.27 3.96 -10.29
N ILE A 13 26.84 4.50 -9.14
CA ILE A 13 26.62 5.95 -8.98
C ILE A 13 27.46 6.56 -7.85
N GLY A 14 28.27 5.76 -7.15
CA GLY A 14 29.12 6.22 -6.06
C GLY A 14 28.39 6.53 -4.75
N ASP A 15 29.18 6.77 -3.70
CA ASP A 15 28.70 6.90 -2.31
C ASP A 15 27.75 8.07 -2.06
N SER A 16 28.12 9.25 -2.55
CA SER A 16 27.37 10.49 -2.31
C SER A 16 25.95 10.42 -2.90
N HIS A 17 25.81 9.82 -4.08
CA HIS A 17 24.52 9.64 -4.74
C HIS A 17 23.67 8.57 -4.09
N VAL A 18 24.26 7.45 -3.63
CA VAL A 18 23.53 6.43 -2.88
C VAL A 18 22.99 6.97 -1.56
N LYS A 19 23.78 7.76 -0.83
CA LYS A 19 23.31 8.38 0.42
C LYS A 19 22.06 9.22 0.21
N ARG A 20 22.04 10.05 -0.86
CA ARG A 20 20.85 10.83 -1.25
C ARG A 20 19.65 9.95 -1.61
N CYS A 21 19.88 8.82 -2.27
CA CYS A 21 18.81 7.86 -2.60
C CYS A 21 18.22 7.24 -1.34
N GLN A 22 19.08 6.84 -0.40
CA GLN A 22 18.68 6.26 0.88
C GLN A 22 17.84 7.25 1.71
N GLU A 23 18.30 8.50 1.84
CA GLU A 23 17.57 9.56 2.54
C GLU A 23 16.15 9.77 1.97
N ARG A 24 16.01 9.76 0.64
CA ARG A 24 14.71 9.85 -0.03
C ARG A 24 13.83 8.62 0.20
N SER A 25 14.39 7.41 0.12
CA SER A 25 13.64 6.17 0.39
C SER A 25 13.10 6.15 1.82
N ILE A 26 13.95 6.48 2.80
CA ILE A 26 13.57 6.56 4.21
C ILE A 26 12.47 7.60 4.42
N LYS A 27 12.59 8.78 3.82
CA LYS A 27 11.57 9.83 3.94
C LYS A 27 10.21 9.37 3.42
N ARG A 28 10.17 8.66 2.28
CA ARG A 28 8.92 8.10 1.74
C ARG A 28 8.33 7.04 2.67
N LYS A 29 9.13 6.11 3.17
CA LYS A 29 8.68 5.07 4.12
C LYS A 29 8.13 5.66 5.41
N LYS A 30 8.78 6.71 5.95
CA LYS A 30 8.32 7.38 7.16
C LYS A 30 6.89 7.92 7.04
N LYS A 31 6.45 8.32 5.85
CA LYS A 31 5.06 8.75 5.62
C LYS A 31 4.05 7.62 5.85
N LEU A 32 4.31 6.45 5.27
CA LEU A 32 3.46 5.27 5.48
C LEU A 32 3.44 4.86 6.94
N ILE A 33 4.62 4.77 7.56
CA ILE A 33 4.77 4.39 8.96
C ILE A 33 3.97 5.35 9.85
N ALA A 34 4.10 6.65 9.64
CA ALA A 34 3.37 7.64 10.43
C ALA A 34 1.84 7.47 10.31
N VAL A 35 1.33 7.23 9.10
CA VAL A 35 -0.11 7.03 8.88
C VAL A 35 -0.60 5.73 9.50
N LEU A 36 0.16 4.63 9.40
CA LEU A 36 -0.19 3.34 10.00
C LEU A 36 -0.11 3.37 11.53
N ASP A 37 0.89 4.05 12.09
CA ASP A 37 1.13 4.16 13.52
C ASP A 37 0.09 5.06 14.20
N GLN A 38 -0.17 6.22 13.62
CA GLN A 38 -1.07 7.22 14.21
C GLN A 38 -2.54 7.01 13.86
N GLY A 39 -2.82 6.44 12.67
CA GLY A 39 -4.19 6.36 12.14
C GLY A 39 -4.84 7.74 11.98
N ARG A 40 -4.09 8.75 11.54
CA ARG A 40 -4.57 10.13 11.39
C ARG A 40 -4.20 10.70 10.03
N LEU A 41 -5.00 11.65 9.57
CA LEU A 41 -4.67 12.38 8.35
C LEU A 41 -3.38 13.19 8.58
N PRO A 42 -2.45 13.17 7.62
CA PRO A 42 -1.23 13.97 7.71
C PRO A 42 -1.59 15.46 7.64
N ASP A 43 -0.89 16.29 8.40
CA ASP A 43 -1.10 17.75 8.39
C ASP A 43 -0.80 18.35 7.01
N VAL A 44 0.15 17.76 6.28
CA VAL A 44 0.49 18.11 4.91
C VAL A 44 0.16 16.93 4.00
N GLY A 45 -0.66 17.20 2.98
CA GLY A 45 -1.04 16.20 1.97
C GLY A 45 0.17 15.54 1.31
N PHE A 46 0.02 14.26 0.98
CA PHE A 46 1.04 13.53 0.25
C PHE A 46 1.04 13.92 -1.23
N SER A 47 2.20 13.80 -1.88
CA SER A 47 2.26 13.95 -3.33
C SER A 47 1.55 12.77 -4.01
N GLU A 48 1.06 12.96 -5.23
CA GLU A 48 0.41 11.87 -5.99
C GLU A 48 1.31 10.64 -6.14
N ALA A 49 2.60 10.86 -6.40
CA ALA A 49 3.60 9.79 -6.50
C ALA A 49 3.78 9.03 -5.18
N ASP A 50 3.70 9.71 -4.03
CA ASP A 50 3.71 9.04 -2.74
C ASP A 50 2.43 8.22 -2.57
N ILE A 51 1.26 8.80 -2.81
CA ILE A 51 -0.04 8.11 -2.69
C ILE A 51 -0.05 6.83 -3.53
N GLU A 52 0.32 6.94 -4.81
CA GLU A 52 0.40 5.78 -5.71
C GLU A 52 1.40 4.73 -5.19
N SER A 53 2.58 5.13 -4.74
CA SER A 53 3.56 4.21 -4.16
C SER A 53 3.01 3.49 -2.93
N LEU A 54 2.21 4.16 -2.09
CA LEU A 54 1.57 3.55 -0.93
C LEU A 54 0.48 2.55 -1.34
N LEU A 55 -0.37 2.93 -2.31
CA LEU A 55 -1.43 2.06 -2.82
C LEU A 55 -0.85 0.79 -3.44
N LEU A 56 0.18 0.92 -4.27
CA LEU A 56 0.87 -0.23 -4.88
C LEU A 56 1.50 -1.13 -3.80
N GLN A 57 2.16 -0.54 -2.80
CA GLN A 57 2.73 -1.31 -1.69
C GLN A 57 1.66 -2.07 -0.91
N ILE A 58 0.55 -1.44 -0.55
CA ILE A 58 -0.54 -2.08 0.20
C ILE A 58 -1.21 -3.16 -0.67
N SER A 59 -1.43 -2.90 -1.96
CA SER A 59 -2.04 -3.88 -2.88
C SER A 59 -1.24 -5.17 -3.01
N SER A 60 0.10 -5.10 -2.93
CA SER A 60 0.96 -6.28 -3.01
C SER A 60 0.74 -7.29 -1.86
N PHE A 61 0.03 -6.89 -0.81
CA PHE A 61 -0.33 -7.79 0.29
C PHE A 61 -1.55 -8.67 -0.04
N ASP A 62 -2.27 -8.40 -1.12
CA ASP A 62 -3.36 -9.24 -1.59
C ASP A 62 -2.83 -10.42 -2.42
N SER A 63 -3.40 -11.60 -2.20
CA SER A 63 -2.90 -12.86 -2.79
C SER A 63 -2.95 -12.90 -4.32
N ASN A 64 -3.88 -12.16 -4.95
CA ASN A 64 -3.97 -12.01 -6.40
C ASN A 64 -2.79 -11.23 -7.02
N ASN A 65 -1.96 -10.59 -6.20
CA ASN A 65 -0.77 -9.84 -6.63
C ASN A 65 0.54 -10.59 -6.36
N TRP A 66 0.51 -11.78 -5.75
CA TRP A 66 1.72 -12.56 -5.50
C TRP A 66 2.20 -13.28 -6.75
N GLU A 67 3.51 -13.30 -6.94
CA GLU A 67 4.14 -14.14 -7.96
C GLU A 67 4.01 -15.61 -7.57
N ASN A 68 3.80 -16.49 -8.56
CA ASN A 68 3.68 -17.94 -8.38
C ASN A 68 2.53 -18.41 -7.47
N SER A 69 1.48 -17.60 -7.26
CA SER A 69 0.26 -18.08 -6.61
C SER A 69 -0.58 -18.90 -7.61
N VAL A 70 -0.92 -20.14 -7.24
CA VAL A 70 -1.84 -20.98 -8.01
C VAL A 70 -3.21 -20.92 -7.36
N GLY A 71 -4.06 -20.03 -7.89
CA GLY A 71 -5.44 -19.90 -7.45
C GLY A 71 -6.33 -20.93 -8.14
N VAL A 72 -6.83 -21.92 -7.40
CA VAL A 72 -7.76 -22.96 -7.91
C VAL A 72 -9.23 -22.69 -7.58
N GLY A 73 -9.53 -21.60 -6.85
CA GLY A 73 -10.89 -21.23 -6.49
C GLY A 73 -11.67 -20.52 -7.60
N GLU A 74 -12.95 -20.30 -7.31
CA GLU A 74 -13.89 -19.57 -8.16
C GLU A 74 -13.68 -18.04 -8.08
N ARG A 75 -13.18 -17.53 -6.94
CA ARG A 75 -12.96 -16.10 -6.69
C ARG A 75 -11.50 -15.81 -6.33
N GLU A 76 -10.64 -15.84 -7.34
CA GLU A 76 -9.17 -15.64 -7.23
C GLU A 76 -8.70 -14.23 -7.63
N GLY A 77 -9.62 -13.26 -7.80
CA GLY A 77 -9.24 -11.89 -8.17
C GLY A 77 -8.60 -11.77 -9.57
N ARG A 78 -8.91 -12.72 -10.47
CA ARG A 78 -8.38 -12.74 -11.84
C ARG A 78 -8.94 -11.55 -12.62
N VAL A 79 -8.06 -10.79 -13.28
CA VAL A 79 -8.45 -9.63 -14.11
C VAL A 79 -8.04 -9.87 -15.56
N LEU A 80 -9.01 -9.82 -16.48
CA LEU A 80 -8.78 -10.07 -17.90
C LEU A 80 -7.96 -8.96 -18.58
N VAL A 81 -8.25 -7.69 -18.26
CA VAL A 81 -7.68 -6.52 -18.94
C VAL A 81 -6.73 -5.76 -18.00
N ASN A 82 -5.46 -5.66 -18.39
CA ASN A 82 -4.42 -4.99 -17.59
C ASN A 82 -4.73 -3.51 -17.30
N PHE A 83 -5.44 -2.83 -18.18
CA PHE A 83 -5.90 -1.46 -17.92
C PHE A 83 -6.81 -1.37 -16.68
N ILE A 84 -7.73 -2.31 -16.50
CA ILE A 84 -8.62 -2.36 -15.33
C ILE A 84 -7.79 -2.62 -14.07
N ARG A 85 -6.86 -3.58 -14.11
CA ARG A 85 -5.97 -3.86 -12.97
C ARG A 85 -5.20 -2.62 -12.52
N ARG A 86 -4.61 -1.88 -13.47
CA ARG A 86 -3.86 -0.64 -13.19
C ARG A 86 -4.74 0.45 -12.62
N ARG A 87 -5.94 0.66 -13.19
CA ARG A 87 -6.91 1.65 -12.69
C ARG A 87 -7.30 1.40 -11.22
N HIS A 88 -7.32 0.15 -10.79
CA HIS A 88 -7.65 -0.25 -9.41
C HIS A 88 -6.41 -0.53 -8.54
N TYR A 89 -5.20 -0.16 -8.98
CA TYR A 89 -3.94 -0.42 -8.27
C TYR A 89 -3.74 -1.89 -7.86
N GLY A 90 -4.37 -2.85 -8.55
CA GLY A 90 -4.29 -4.27 -8.21
C GLY A 90 -5.20 -4.74 -7.06
N PHE A 91 -6.04 -3.89 -6.48
CA PHE A 91 -7.06 -4.30 -5.51
C PHE A 91 -8.26 -4.93 -6.23
N THR A 92 -8.43 -6.25 -6.13
CA THR A 92 -9.44 -6.99 -6.92
C THR A 92 -10.39 -7.85 -6.10
N HIS A 93 -10.04 -8.15 -4.85
CA HIS A 93 -10.85 -9.01 -3.97
C HIS A 93 -12.00 -8.28 -3.26
N GLY A 94 -12.00 -6.95 -3.26
CA GLY A 94 -12.95 -6.15 -2.49
C GLY A 94 -12.64 -6.16 -0.99
N ILE A 95 -13.62 -5.75 -0.18
CA ILE A 95 -13.51 -5.64 1.28
C ILE A 95 -14.44 -6.63 1.99
N GLY A 96 -14.08 -7.02 3.22
CA GLY A 96 -14.91 -7.89 4.05
C GLY A 96 -14.99 -9.33 3.59
N ARG A 97 -15.95 -10.05 4.16
CA ARG A 97 -16.27 -11.46 3.89
C ARG A 97 -17.77 -11.64 3.66
N SER A 98 -18.14 -12.80 3.12
CA SER A 98 -19.54 -13.20 2.95
C SER A 98 -20.20 -13.37 4.32
N GLY A 99 -20.79 -12.30 4.85
CA GLY A 99 -21.45 -12.24 6.16
C GLY A 99 -20.95 -11.12 7.08
N ASP A 100 -19.79 -10.52 6.82
CA ASP A 100 -19.27 -9.42 7.62
C ASP A 100 -18.36 -8.50 6.77
N ILE A 101 -18.80 -7.26 6.56
CA ILE A 101 -18.07 -6.25 5.78
C ILE A 101 -16.80 -5.75 6.48
N ALA A 102 -16.73 -5.83 7.81
CA ALA A 102 -15.61 -5.34 8.61
C ALA A 102 -14.56 -6.45 8.92
N ALA A 103 -14.90 -7.70 8.61
CA ALA A 103 -13.99 -8.83 8.77
C ALA A 103 -12.74 -8.70 7.88
N ILE A 104 -11.60 -9.16 8.40
CA ILE A 104 -10.37 -9.28 7.62
C ILE A 104 -10.56 -10.37 6.57
N GLN A 105 -10.31 -10.03 5.30
CA GLN A 105 -10.32 -10.97 4.19
C GLN A 105 -8.96 -11.68 4.08
N PRO A 106 -8.85 -12.98 4.37
CA PRO A 106 -7.56 -13.68 4.38
C PRO A 106 -6.85 -13.70 3.02
N LYS A 107 -7.59 -13.65 1.90
CA LYS A 107 -7.01 -13.53 0.55
C LYS A 107 -6.61 -12.10 0.17
N ALA A 108 -7.00 -11.12 0.97
CA ALA A 108 -6.90 -9.69 0.65
C ALA A 108 -6.54 -8.85 1.88
N SER A 109 -5.38 -9.16 2.46
CA SER A 109 -4.85 -8.44 3.62
C SER A 109 -4.61 -6.96 3.34
N GLY A 110 -4.18 -6.62 2.12
CA GLY A 110 -4.01 -5.24 1.66
C GLY A 110 -5.34 -4.52 1.52
N SER A 111 -6.33 -5.13 0.86
CA SER A 111 -7.70 -4.59 0.76
C SER A 111 -8.35 -4.40 2.15
N SER A 112 -8.10 -5.32 3.08
CA SER A 112 -8.59 -5.21 4.46
C SER A 112 -7.90 -4.07 5.21
N LEU A 113 -6.59 -3.92 5.04
CA LEU A 113 -5.79 -2.85 5.65
C LEU A 113 -6.25 -1.49 5.17
N ILE A 114 -6.37 -1.28 3.85
CA ILE A 114 -6.76 0.03 3.29
C ILE A 114 -8.18 0.41 3.71
N CYS A 115 -9.11 -0.55 3.79
CA CYS A 115 -10.46 -0.30 4.29
C CYS A 115 -10.45 0.21 5.74
N ARG A 116 -9.74 -0.50 6.63
CA ARG A 116 -9.64 -0.12 8.05
C ARG A 116 -8.95 1.22 8.23
N LEU A 117 -7.84 1.42 7.52
CA LEU A 117 -7.10 2.68 7.56
C LEU A 117 -7.97 3.84 7.07
N THR A 118 -8.69 3.67 5.96
CA THR A 118 -9.60 4.71 5.45
C THR A 118 -10.68 5.09 6.46
N ASN A 119 -11.31 4.10 7.11
CA ASN A 119 -12.29 4.37 8.16
C ASN A 119 -11.68 5.13 9.35
N GLN A 120 -10.46 4.77 9.75
CA GLN A 120 -9.74 5.42 10.84
C GLN A 120 -9.35 6.88 10.50
N LEU A 121 -8.90 7.13 9.26
CA LEU A 121 -8.60 8.46 8.75
C LEU A 121 -9.86 9.33 8.63
N LEU A 122 -10.98 8.74 8.17
CA LEU A 122 -12.27 9.42 8.12
C LEU A 122 -12.75 9.79 9.52
N LEU A 123 -12.58 8.90 10.50
CA LEU A 123 -12.92 9.18 11.90
C LEU A 123 -12.08 10.34 12.48
N ASP A 124 -10.78 10.38 12.19
CA ASP A 124 -9.91 11.51 12.54
C ASP A 124 -10.40 12.83 11.91
N TRP A 125 -10.78 12.78 10.63
CA TRP A 125 -11.34 13.94 9.92
C TRP A 125 -12.66 14.44 10.54
N LEU A 126 -13.59 13.53 10.85
CA LEU A 126 -14.87 13.88 11.49
C LEU A 126 -14.65 14.56 12.85
N ARG A 127 -13.72 14.04 13.66
CA ARG A 127 -13.34 14.64 14.96
C ARG A 127 -12.73 16.03 14.83
N LYS A 128 -11.97 16.28 13.75
CA LYS A 128 -11.38 17.59 13.45
C LYS A 128 -12.41 18.59 12.92
N SER A 129 -13.40 18.11 12.15
CA SER A 129 -14.38 18.95 11.45
C SER A 129 -15.62 19.29 12.29
N GLY A 130 -15.91 18.50 13.33
CA GLY A 130 -17.05 18.71 14.23
C GLY A 130 -16.74 19.60 15.45
N LYS A 131 -15.70 20.43 15.39
CA LYS A 131 -15.48 21.51 16.34
C LYS A 131 -16.15 22.79 15.87
#